data_AF-A0A7C5PUP1-F1
#
_entry.id   AF-A0A7C5PUP1-F1
#
_cell.length_a   1.000
_cell.length_b   1.000
_cell.length_c   1.000
_cell.angle_alpha   90.00
_cell.angle_beta   90.00
_cell.angle_gamma   90.00
#
_symmetry.space_group_name_H-M   'P 1'
#
loop_
_entity.id
_entity.type
_entity.pdbx_description
1 polymer ?
#
loop_
_entity_poly.entity_id
_entity_poly.type
_entity_poly.pdbx_seq_one_letter_code
_entity_poly.pdbx_strand_id
1 'polypeptide(L)'
;MESPGPIQDRTKEHLASSDKAIIAYRRMLRSAIEAAGGDGNLPGIANGAALNLKGPVAIDTIGTPGNWQEVWREHDMARREASPWARNPW
;
A
#
# COMPACT_ATOMS: atom_id res chain seq x y z
N MET A 1 14.11 7.47 -23.44
CA MET A 1 14.95 8.14 -22.44
C MET A 1 16.00 7.16 -22.00
N GLU A 2 17.26 7.43 -22.29
CA GLU A 2 18.32 6.78 -21.50
C GLU A 2 18.16 7.21 -20.04
N SER A 3 18.44 6.27 -19.13
CA SER A 3 18.16 6.43 -17.71
C SER A 3 18.72 7.77 -17.20
N PRO A 4 17.97 8.54 -16.41
CA PRO A 4 18.59 9.59 -15.61
C PRO A 4 19.68 8.89 -14.80
N GLY A 5 20.93 9.25 -15.03
CA GLY A 5 22.08 8.60 -14.41
C GLY A 5 22.01 8.60 -12.88
N PRO A 6 23.04 8.08 -12.20
CA PRO A 6 23.02 7.90 -10.74
C PRO A 6 22.87 9.19 -9.94
N ILE A 7 23.01 10.36 -10.58
CA ILE A 7 22.92 11.68 -9.93
C ILE A 7 21.46 12.15 -9.93
N GLN A 8 20.86 12.11 -8.74
CA GLN A 8 19.49 12.56 -8.46
C GLN A 8 19.38 14.06 -8.11
N ASP A 9 20.46 14.85 -8.24
CA ASP A 9 20.41 16.30 -8.02
C ASP A 9 19.63 16.99 -9.16
N ARG A 10 18.45 17.51 -8.82
CA ARG A 10 17.51 18.19 -9.74
C ARG A 10 17.26 19.64 -9.34
N THR A 11 18.19 20.26 -8.61
CA THR A 11 18.05 21.65 -8.11
C THR A 11 17.89 22.69 -9.23
N LYS A 12 18.43 22.43 -10.42
CA LYS A 12 18.37 23.32 -11.60
C LYS A 12 17.40 22.87 -12.68
N GLU A 13 16.57 21.86 -12.42
CA GLU A 13 15.61 21.39 -13.40
C GLU A 13 14.45 22.39 -13.56
N HIS A 14 14.13 22.72 -14.80
CA HIS A 14 12.95 23.51 -15.14
C HIS A 14 11.84 22.56 -15.64
N LEU A 15 10.79 22.42 -14.83
CA LEU A 15 9.61 21.63 -15.17
C LEU A 15 8.60 22.48 -15.94
N ALA A 16 8.04 21.92 -17.01
CA ALA A 16 6.99 22.54 -17.79
C ALA A 16 5.63 22.42 -17.08
N SER A 17 4.63 23.14 -17.58
CA SER A 17 3.27 23.12 -17.01
C SER A 17 2.61 21.73 -17.05
N SER A 18 3.02 20.87 -17.99
CA SER A 18 2.57 19.47 -18.12
C SER A 18 3.10 18.55 -17.01
N ASP A 19 4.18 18.93 -16.33
CA ASP A 19 4.88 18.08 -15.35
C ASP A 19 4.23 18.09 -13.96
N LYS A 20 2.90 18.28 -13.90
CA LYS A 20 2.15 18.37 -12.64
C LYS A 20 2.33 17.14 -11.75
N ALA A 21 2.34 15.95 -12.35
CA ALA A 21 2.56 14.70 -11.63
C ALA A 21 3.94 14.64 -10.97
N ILE A 22 4.98 15.11 -11.67
CA ILE A 22 6.36 15.15 -11.14
C ILE A 22 6.42 16.11 -9.93
N ILE A 23 5.81 17.29 -10.05
CA ILE A 23 5.75 18.28 -8.97
C ILE A 23 5.02 17.70 -7.75
N ALA A 24 3.84 17.11 -7.96
CA ALA A 24 3.02 16.53 -6.89
C ALA A 24 3.78 15.39 -6.18
N TYR A 25 4.37 14.48 -6.95
CA TYR A 25 5.13 13.35 -6.41
C TYR A 25 6.35 13.81 -5.60
N ARG A 26 7.11 14.80 -6.09
CA ARG A 26 8.27 15.34 -5.37
C ARG A 26 7.89 16.02 -4.06
N ARG A 27 6.76 16.73 -4.01
CA ARG A 27 6.24 17.32 -2.77
C ARG A 27 5.88 16.23 -1.77
N MET A 28 5.13 15.21 -2.21
CA MET A 28 4.77 14.06 -1.38
C MET A 28 6.02 13.35 -0.84
N LEU A 29 7.02 13.13 -1.68
CA LEU A 29 8.26 12.45 -1.28
C LEU A 29 9.06 13.25 -0.24
N ARG A 30 9.18 14.58 -0.40
CA ARG A 30 9.87 15.43 0.59
C ARG A 30 9.16 15.38 1.95
N SER A 31 7.84 15.53 1.96
CA SER A 31 7.06 15.41 3.20
C SER A 31 7.19 14.02 3.83
N ALA A 32 7.27 12.96 3.03
CA ALA A 32 7.50 11.60 3.53
C ALA A 32 8.90 11.44 4.15
N ILE A 33 9.94 12.05 3.55
CA ILE A 33 11.31 12.04 4.11
C ILE A 33 11.35 12.76 5.47
N GLU A 34 10.70 13.92 5.57
CA GLU A 34 10.57 14.64 6.84
C GLU A 34 9.81 13.80 7.89
N ALA A 35 8.70 13.17 7.50
CA ALA A 35 7.91 12.31 8.36
C ALA A 35 8.70 11.07 8.83
N ALA A 36 9.56 10.49 7.99
CA ALA A 36 10.38 9.33 8.34
C ALA A 36 11.42 9.62 9.44
N GLY A 37 11.81 10.89 9.62
CA GLY A 37 12.71 11.32 10.68
C GLY A 37 12.04 11.54 12.04
N GLY A 38 10.71 11.38 12.13
CA GLY A 38 9.94 11.51 13.36
C GLY A 38 8.76 10.53 13.39
N ASP A 39 7.70 10.87 14.12
CA ASP A 39 6.51 10.01 14.26
C ASP A 39 5.42 10.33 13.21
N GLY A 40 5.84 10.80 12.03
CA GLY A 40 4.93 11.25 10.97
C GLY A 40 4.30 10.11 10.18
N ASN A 41 3.13 10.36 9.59
CA ASN A 41 2.46 9.38 8.73
C ASN A 41 3.16 9.27 7.37
N LEU A 42 3.58 8.06 7.02
CA LEU A 42 4.20 7.77 5.73
C LEU A 42 3.14 7.43 4.67
N PRO A 43 3.30 7.88 3.42
CA PRO A 43 2.45 7.46 2.31
C PRO A 43 2.45 5.94 2.16
N GLY A 44 1.28 5.33 2.01
CA GLY A 44 1.12 3.89 1.83
C GLY A 44 1.24 3.07 3.12
N ILE A 45 1.55 3.69 4.25
CA ILE A 45 1.53 3.03 5.56
C ILE A 45 0.21 3.36 6.27
N ALA A 46 -0.52 2.32 6.66
CA ALA A 46 -1.77 2.47 7.39
C ALA A 46 -1.53 3.23 8.71
N ASN A 47 -2.42 4.19 8.99
CA ASN A 47 -2.38 5.00 10.21
C ASN A 47 -3.80 5.35 10.66
N GLY A 48 -3.94 5.76 11.92
CA GLY A 48 -5.23 6.15 12.50
C GLY A 48 -6.31 5.08 12.33
N ALA A 49 -7.49 5.48 11.85
CA ALA A 49 -8.63 4.59 11.64
C ALA A 49 -8.36 3.44 10.64
N ALA A 50 -7.39 3.61 9.72
CA ALA A 50 -7.06 2.58 8.73
C ALA A 50 -6.43 1.32 9.38
N LEU A 51 -5.87 1.43 10.59
CA LEU A 51 -5.34 0.26 11.33
C LEU A 51 -6.44 -0.74 11.74
N ASN A 52 -7.67 -0.26 11.83
CA ASN A 52 -8.84 -1.07 12.16
C ASN A 52 -9.50 -1.69 10.91
N LEU A 53 -9.09 -1.28 9.71
CA LEU A 53 -9.64 -1.82 8.48
C LEU A 53 -9.05 -3.22 8.21
N LYS A 54 -9.85 -4.28 8.29
CA LYS A 54 -9.43 -5.65 7.96
C LYS A 54 -9.66 -6.05 6.50
N GLY A 55 -10.20 -5.11 5.72
CA GLY A 55 -10.38 -5.21 4.28
C GLY A 55 -11.48 -6.19 3.87
N PRO A 56 -11.98 -6.08 2.63
CA PRO A 56 -12.87 -7.08 2.06
C PRO A 56 -12.11 -8.40 1.88
N VAL A 57 -12.81 -9.51 2.08
CA VAL A 57 -12.23 -10.85 1.86
C VAL A 57 -12.10 -11.06 0.37
N ALA A 58 -10.87 -11.03 -0.13
CA ALA A 58 -10.56 -11.39 -1.51
C ALA A 58 -10.02 -12.82 -1.54
N ILE A 59 -10.91 -13.77 -1.84
CA ILE A 59 -10.59 -15.18 -1.96
C ILE A 59 -11.46 -15.85 -3.03
N ASP A 60 -10.85 -16.77 -3.77
CA ASP A 60 -11.55 -17.67 -4.68
C ASP A 60 -11.51 -19.07 -4.09
N THR A 61 -12.67 -19.72 -3.96
CA THR A 61 -12.76 -21.10 -3.48
C THR A 61 -13.77 -21.90 -4.29
N ILE A 62 -13.51 -23.19 -4.45
CA ILE A 62 -14.45 -24.14 -5.05
C ILE A 62 -15.12 -24.91 -3.93
N GLY A 63 -16.45 -24.87 -3.87
CA GLY A 63 -17.26 -25.59 -2.90
C GLY A 63 -18.47 -26.23 -3.56
N THR A 64 -19.20 -27.05 -2.80
CA THR A 64 -20.52 -27.53 -3.23
C THR A 64 -21.56 -26.42 -3.05
N PRO A 65 -22.69 -26.44 -3.78
CA PRO A 65 -23.70 -25.39 -3.65
C PRO A 65 -24.25 -25.19 -2.23
N GLY A 66 -24.18 -26.22 -1.37
CA GLY A 66 -24.73 -26.18 -0.02
C GLY A 66 -23.76 -25.68 1.07
N ASN A 67 -22.47 -25.52 0.77
CA ASN A 67 -21.46 -25.17 1.77
C ASN A 67 -20.53 -24.02 1.36
N TRP A 68 -20.88 -23.28 0.30
CA TRP A 68 -20.00 -22.24 -0.23
C TRP A 68 -19.69 -21.17 0.84
N GLN A 69 -20.65 -20.85 1.72
CA GLN A 69 -20.45 -19.89 2.79
C GLN A 69 -19.39 -20.33 3.80
N GLU A 70 -19.33 -21.62 4.15
CA GLU A 70 -18.31 -22.15 5.06
C GLU A 70 -16.94 -22.21 4.36
N VAL A 71 -16.92 -22.72 3.12
CA VAL A 71 -15.68 -23.00 2.39
C VAL A 71 -14.81 -21.75 2.21
N TRP A 72 -15.39 -20.61 1.83
CA TRP A 72 -14.58 -19.40 1.66
C TRP A 72 -14.02 -18.87 2.99
N ARG A 73 -14.78 -19.01 4.10
CA ARG A 73 -14.38 -18.57 5.44
C ARG A 73 -13.21 -19.40 5.95
N GLU A 74 -13.33 -20.73 5.87
CA GLU A 74 -12.28 -21.67 6.29
C GLU A 74 -10.99 -21.44 5.50
N HIS A 75 -11.10 -21.27 4.18
CA HIS A 75 -9.93 -21.09 3.33
C HIS A 75 -9.24 -19.73 3.55
N ASP A 76 -10.01 -18.67 3.85
CA ASP A 76 -9.41 -17.38 4.22
C ASP A 76 -8.74 -17.43 5.60
N MET A 77 -9.37 -18.07 6.58
CA MET A 77 -8.79 -18.28 7.91
C MET A 77 -7.46 -19.04 7.81
N ALA A 78 -7.44 -20.17 7.10
CA ALA A 78 -6.22 -20.95 6.89
C ALA A 78 -5.12 -20.13 6.21
N ARG A 79 -5.46 -19.32 5.20
CA ARG A 79 -4.51 -18.39 4.54
C ARG A 79 -3.94 -17.38 5.53
N ARG A 80 -4.77 -16.81 6.40
CA ARG A 80 -4.35 -15.81 7.40
C ARG A 80 -3.49 -16.42 8.50
N GLU A 81 -3.84 -17.59 9.01
CA GLU A 81 -3.04 -18.33 9.99
C GLU A 81 -1.65 -18.66 9.45
N ALA A 82 -1.56 -19.04 8.18
CA ALA A 82 -0.30 -19.29 7.47
C ALA A 82 0.50 -18.00 7.17
N SER A 83 -0.09 -16.81 7.32
CA SER A 83 0.51 -15.53 6.97
C SER A 83 0.96 -14.77 8.23
N PRO A 84 2.27 -14.67 8.52
CA PRO A 84 2.78 -14.01 9.74
C PRO A 84 2.33 -12.56 9.92
N TRP A 85 2.02 -11.90 8.80
CA TRP A 85 1.62 -10.50 8.72
C TRP A 85 0.10 -10.28 8.74
N ALA A 86 -0.73 -11.34 8.66
CA ALA A 86 -2.19 -11.26 8.51
C ALA A 86 -2.98 -11.91 9.66
N ARG A 87 -2.35 -12.10 10.83
CA ARG A 87 -2.86 -12.92 11.95
C ARG A 87 -4.18 -12.48 12.61
N ASN A 88 -4.74 -11.32 12.26
CA ASN A 88 -5.94 -10.80 12.90
C ASN A 88 -7.16 -10.96 11.97
N PRO A 89 -8.07 -11.89 12.25
CA PRO A 89 -9.24 -12.14 11.42
C PRO A 89 -10.37 -11.20 11.85
N TRP A 90 -10.62 -10.17 11.02
CA TRP A 90 -11.80 -9.27 11.05
C TRP A 90 -11.90 -8.30 12.24
#